data_AF-A0A4S8KR99-F1
#
_entry.id   AF-A0A4S8KR99-F1
#
_cell.length_a   1.000
_cell.length_b   1.000
_cell.length_c   1.000
_cell.angle_alpha   90.00
_cell.angle_beta   90.00
_cell.angle_gamma   90.00
#
_symmetry.space_group_name_H-M   'P 1'
#
loop_
_entity.id
_entity.type
_entity.pdbx_description
1 polymer ?
#
loop_
_entity_poly.entity_id
_entity_poly.type
_entity_poly.pdbx_seq_one_letter_code
_entity_poly.pdbx_strand_id
1 'polypeptide(L)' 'IKRWHEEILLLQEEMRRCLVTLRWQAEHWEKKAHVDTFEGERKEGASAYAYGQAAIRRQIAAHFEELW' A
#
# COMPACT_ATOMS: atom_id res chain seq x y z
N ILE A 1 25.21 -25.67 4.58
CA ILE A 1 25.39 -24.40 5.33
C ILE A 1 25.16 -23.15 4.47
N LYS A 2 25.33 -23.17 3.13
CA LYS A 2 25.11 -21.98 2.27
C LYS A 2 23.65 -21.52 2.09
N ARG A 3 22.68 -22.44 2.15
CA ARG A 3 21.26 -22.19 1.81
C ARG A 3 20.54 -21.22 2.76
N TRP A 4 20.78 -21.32 4.07
CA TRP A 4 20.13 -20.46 5.07
C TRP A 4 20.46 -18.98 4.90
N HIS A 5 21.67 -18.66 4.42
CA HIS A 5 22.07 -17.28 4.21
C HIS A 5 21.33 -16.65 3.02
N GLU A 6 21.15 -17.41 1.94
CA GLU A 6 20.32 -17.00 0.80
C GLU A 6 18.86 -16.85 1.20
N GLU A 7 18.32 -17.76 2.01
CA GLU A 7 16.94 -17.69 2.50
C GLU A 7 16.68 -16.43 3.36
N ILE A 8 17.63 -16.02 4.20
CA ILE A 8 17.54 -14.77 4.98
C ILE A 8 17.53 -13.54 4.05
N LEU A 9 18.42 -13.50 3.05
CA LEU A 9 18.48 -12.39 2.09
C LEU A 9 17.20 -12.28 1.26
N LEU A 10 16.64 -13.42 0.85
CA LEU A 10 15.37 -13.46 0.13
C LEU A 10 14.22 -12.94 0.99
N LEU A 11 14.17 -13.34 2.27
CA LEU A 11 13.14 -12.87 3.19
C LEU A 11 13.20 -11.34 3.39
N GLN A 12 14.40 -10.78 3.55
CA GLN A 12 14.60 -9.33 3.63
C GLN A 12 14.14 -8.60 2.37
N GLU A 13 14.46 -9.13 1.19
CA GLU A 13 14.05 -8.54 -0.08
C GLU A 13 12.53 -8.63 -0.29
N GLU A 14 11.89 -9.75 0.07
CA GLU A 14 10.44 -9.88 -0.02
C GLU A 14 9.72 -8.92 0.93
N MET A 15 10.26 -8.69 2.13
CA MET A 15 9.72 -7.66 3.03
C MET A 15 9.88 -6.26 2.46
N ARG A 16 11.04 -5.93 1.89
CA ARG A 16 11.25 -4.64 1.21
C ARG A 16 10.25 -4.45 0.05
N ARG A 17 10.01 -5.50 -0.77
CA ARG A 17 9.04 -5.46 -1.89
C ARG A 17 7.61 -5.31 -1.39
N CYS A 18 7.25 -5.95 -0.29
CA CYS A 18 5.94 -5.81 0.33
C CYS A 18 5.66 -4.34 0.69
N LEU A 19 6.61 -3.68 1.37
CA LEU A 19 6.49 -2.27 1.75
C LEU A 19 6.38 -1.34 0.55
N VAL A 20 7.25 -1.52 -0.45
CA VAL A 20 7.21 -0.74 -1.70
C VAL A 20 5.85 -0.91 -2.39
N THR A 21 5.32 -2.12 -2.44
CA THR A 21 4.03 -2.41 -3.07
C THR A 21 2.88 -1.75 -2.32
N LEU A 22 2.85 -1.81 -0.99
CA LEU A 22 1.80 -1.18 -0.19
C LEU A 22 1.78 0.35 -0.35
N ARG A 23 2.97 0.97 -0.35
CA ARG A 23 3.12 2.43 -0.56
C ARG A 23 2.68 2.83 -1.97
N TRP A 24 3.13 2.11 -2.99
CA TRP A 24 2.70 2.33 -4.37
C TRP A 24 1.18 2.16 -4.55
N GLN A 25 0.58 1.14 -3.92
CA GLN A 25 -0.87 0.97 -3.95
C GLN A 25 -1.61 2.12 -3.26
N ALA A 26 -1.09 2.66 -2.15
CA ALA A 26 -1.69 3.80 -1.49
C ALA A 26 -1.72 5.04 -2.41
N GLU A 27 -0.61 5.36 -3.07
CA GLU A 27 -0.55 6.43 -4.07
C GLU A 27 -1.50 6.18 -5.24
N HIS A 28 -1.60 4.92 -5.69
CA HIS A 28 -2.53 4.54 -6.76
C HIS A 28 -3.99 4.76 -6.36
N TRP A 29 -4.35 4.55 -5.09
CA TRP A 29 -5.68 4.87 -4.58
C TRP A 29 -5.94 6.37 -4.50
N GLU A 30 -4.97 7.18 -4.06
CA GLU A 30 -5.14 8.63 -4.05
C GLU A 30 -5.39 9.21 -5.45
N LYS A 31 -4.70 8.68 -6.46
CA LYS A 31 -4.95 9.05 -7.86
C LYS A 31 -6.37 8.70 -8.32
N LYS A 32 -7.03 7.73 -7.68
CA LYS A 32 -8.42 7.34 -7.95
C LYS A 32 -9.45 8.15 -7.16
N ALA A 33 -9.03 9.01 -6.22
CA ALA A 33 -9.96 9.86 -5.47
C ALA A 33 -10.65 10.91 -6.35
N HIS A 34 -10.09 11.19 -7.54
CA HIS A 34 -10.65 12.09 -8.52
C HIS A 34 -11.07 11.31 -9.77
N VAL A 35 -12.39 11.07 -9.86
CA VAL A 35 -13.02 10.48 -11.04
C VAL A 35 -13.88 11.56 -11.69
N ASP A 36 -13.48 12.01 -12.87
CA ASP A 36 -14.12 13.12 -13.58
C ASP A 36 -15.58 12.83 -13.99
N THR A 37 -15.94 11.56 -14.09
CA THR A 37 -17.29 11.11 -14.47
C THR A 37 -18.28 11.04 -13.30
N PHE A 38 -17.83 11.23 -12.05
CA PHE A 38 -18.69 11.20 -10.88
C PHE A 38 -19.04 12.61 -10.43
N GLU A 39 -20.29 12.80 -10.02
CA GLU A 39 -20.82 14.08 -9.55
C GLU A 39 -21.52 13.95 -8.19
N GLY A 40 -21.69 15.08 -7.51
CA GLY A 40 -22.40 15.17 -6.23
C GLY A 40 -21.89 14.18 -5.18
N GLU A 41 -22.83 13.58 -4.43
CA GLU A 41 -22.56 12.62 -3.37
C GLU A 41 -21.74 11.41 -3.83
N ARG A 42 -21.90 10.99 -5.09
CA ARG A 42 -21.14 9.85 -5.64
C ARG A 42 -19.65 10.20 -5.77
N LYS A 43 -19.33 11.44 -6.17
CA LYS A 43 -17.94 11.91 -6.23
C LYS A 43 -17.32 11.97 -4.85
N GLU A 44 -18.06 12.49 -3.88
CA GLU A 44 -17.62 12.59 -2.49
C GLU A 44 -17.39 11.20 -1.88
N GLY A 45 -18.35 10.28 -2.02
CA GLY A 45 -18.24 8.92 -1.52
C GLY A 45 -17.09 8.13 -2.16
N ALA A 46 -16.88 8.26 -3.48
CA ALA A 46 -15.77 7.63 -4.17
C ALA A 46 -14.40 8.19 -3.70
N SER A 47 -14.31 9.51 -3.52
CA SER A 47 -13.13 10.18 -2.98
C SER A 47 -12.82 9.70 -1.56
N ALA A 48 -13.81 9.71 -0.67
CA ALA A 48 -13.67 9.25 0.71
C ALA A 48 -13.24 7.78 0.78
N TYR A 49 -13.84 6.92 -0.03
CA TYR A 49 -13.46 5.52 -0.11
C TYR A 49 -12.01 5.34 -0.60
N ALA A 50 -11.61 6.05 -1.66
CA ALA A 50 -10.26 6.00 -2.19
C ALA A 50 -9.21 6.43 -1.17
N TYR A 51 -9.45 7.54 -0.45
CA TYR A 51 -8.56 7.97 0.64
C TYR A 51 -8.52 6.97 1.80
N GLY A 52 -9.67 6.37 2.17
CA GLY A 52 -9.71 5.31 3.16
C GLY A 52 -8.86 4.09 2.75
N GLN A 53 -8.94 3.68 1.49
CA GLN A 53 -8.12 2.60 0.93
C GLN A 53 -6.62 2.92 0.94
N ALA A 54 -6.25 4.18 0.68
CA ALA A 54 -4.87 4.63 0.77
C ALA A 54 -4.37 4.62 2.24
N ALA A 55 -5.18 5.11 3.18
CA ALA A 55 -4.86 5.13 4.60
C ALA A 55 -4.61 3.73 5.17
N ILE A 56 -5.49 2.76 4.87
CA ILE A 56 -5.34 1.36 5.32
C ILE A 56 -4.00 0.78 4.85
N ARG A 57 -3.62 1.00 3.60
CA ARG A 57 -2.35 0.47 3.06
C ARG A 57 -1.13 1.11 3.70
N ARG A 58 -1.18 2.41 3.99
CA ARG A 58 -0.13 3.10 4.76
C ARG A 58 -0.02 2.56 6.17
N GLN A 59 -1.13 2.28 6.84
CA GLN A 59 -1.13 1.67 8.17
C GLN A 59 -0.52 0.26 8.16
N ILE A 60 -0.87 -0.57 7.18
CA ILE A 60 -0.27 -1.90 7.03
C ILE A 60 1.24 -1.78 6.77
N ALA A 61 1.66 -0.86 5.89
CA ALA A 61 3.08 -0.64 5.62
C ALA A 61 3.84 -0.19 6.87
N ALA A 62 3.31 0.78 7.62
CA ALA A 62 3.90 1.24 8.88
C ALA A 62 4.02 0.11 9.90
N HIS A 63 2.98 -0.72 10.03
CA HIS A 63 3.02 -1.87 10.93
C HIS A 63 4.09 -2.90 10.54
N PHE A 64 4.25 -3.19 9.24
CA PHE A 64 5.30 -4.09 8.76
C PHE A 64 6.71 -3.49 8.87
N GLU A 65 6.85 -2.16 8.76
CA GLU A 65 8.12 -1.46 9.02
C GLU A 65 8.53 -1.51 10.49
N GLU A 66 7.58 -1.50 11.42
CA GLU A 66 7.87 -1.63 12.86
C GLU A 66 8.18 -3.07 13.26
N LEU A 67 7.54 -4.05 12.61
CA LEU A 67 7.72 -5.47 12.91
C LEU A 67 9.06 -6.05 12.40
N TRP A 68 9.59 -5.48 11.32
CA TRP A 68 10.74 -5.98 10.57
C TRP A 68 12.05 -5.28 10.93
#